data_AF-A0A817T9H9-F1
#
_entry.id   AF-A0A817T9H9-F1
#
_cell.length_a   1.000
_cell.length_b   1.000
_cell.length_c   1.000
_cell.angle_alpha   90.00
_cell.angle_beta   90.00
_cell.angle_gamma   90.00
#
_symmetry.space_group_name_H-M   'P 1'
#
loop_
_entity.id
_entity.type
_entity.pdbx_description
1 polymer ?
#
loop_
_entity_poly.entity_id
_entity_poly.type
_entity_poly.pdbx_seq_one_letter_code
_entity_poly.pdbx_strand_id
1 'polypeptide(L)'
;MPTNENARNDMRNECEKAYRGNVYELAKIDEFFRNYTPDSCISRYTKDSFIYWLLNKAFRAENIDIIFKFRFFIVDLHHKVEELHRPCTGTLFRGQTMSVVELQLLKESKNKLVSVNTFFSTTKSSDRAIAFSGEGNGLPKSEAILF
;
A
#
# COMPACT_ATOMS: atom_id res chain seq x y z
N MET A 1 19.15 -0.83 -0.76
CA MET A 1 19.29 -0.91 0.72
C MET A 1 19.50 -2.36 1.11
N PRO A 2 20.34 -2.70 2.11
CA PRO A 2 20.53 -4.08 2.52
C PRO A 2 19.28 -4.63 3.22
N THR A 3 18.72 -5.71 2.67
CA THR A 3 17.65 -6.54 3.26
C THR A 3 18.31 -7.60 4.15
N ASN A 4 18.47 -7.29 5.43
CA ASN A 4 19.08 -8.18 6.42
C ASN A 4 18.12 -8.47 7.57
N GLU A 5 18.55 -9.31 8.50
CA GLU A 5 17.74 -9.70 9.66
C GLU A 5 17.32 -8.50 10.52
N ASN A 6 18.18 -7.48 10.65
CA ASN A 6 17.83 -6.25 11.35
C ASN A 6 16.67 -5.51 10.66
N ALA A 7 16.69 -5.39 9.33
CA ALA A 7 15.59 -4.79 8.59
C ALA A 7 14.28 -5.57 8.75
N ARG A 8 14.36 -6.91 8.79
CA ARG A 8 13.20 -7.77 9.03
C ARG A 8 12.64 -7.56 10.44
N ASN A 9 13.51 -7.47 11.44
CA ASN A 9 13.11 -7.25 12.83
C ASN A 9 12.54 -5.84 13.07
N ASP A 10 13.10 -4.81 12.42
CA ASP A 10 12.57 -3.45 12.47
C ASP A 10 11.13 -3.39 11.96
N MET A 11 10.87 -4.00 10.79
CA MET A 11 9.52 -4.09 10.22
C MET A 11 8.57 -4.82 11.17
N ARG A 12 9.02 -5.96 11.71
CA ARG A 12 8.21 -6.77 12.63
C ARG A 12 7.79 -5.98 13.87
N ASN A 13 8.75 -5.32 14.51
CA ASN A 13 8.51 -4.53 15.71
C ASN A 13 7.49 -3.41 15.45
N GLU A 14 7.55 -2.74 14.29
CA GLU A 14 6.55 -1.72 13.96
C GLU A 14 5.17 -2.28 13.67
N CYS A 15 5.08 -3.43 13.00
CA CYS A 15 3.81 -4.11 12.81
C CYS A 15 3.18 -4.50 14.15
N GLU A 16 3.94 -5.12 15.05
CA GLU A 16 3.45 -5.54 16.37
C GLU A 16 3.05 -4.34 17.23
N LYS A 17 3.81 -3.24 17.17
CA LYS A 17 3.47 -1.99 17.84
C LYS A 17 2.18 -1.38 17.31
N ALA A 18 1.96 -1.40 15.99
CA ALA A 18 0.76 -0.85 15.37
C ALA A 18 -0.52 -1.62 15.73
N TYR A 19 -0.39 -2.92 16.02
CA TYR A 19 -1.51 -3.82 16.36
C TYR A 19 -1.46 -4.32 17.80
N ARG A 20 -0.79 -3.59 18.70
CA ARG A 20 -0.65 -3.97 20.11
C ARG A 20 -2.03 -4.23 20.74
N GLY A 21 -2.18 -5.42 21.34
CA GLY A 21 -3.43 -5.85 21.97
C GLY A 21 -4.46 -6.48 21.02
N ASN A 22 -4.23 -6.47 19.69
CA ASN A 22 -5.05 -7.19 18.73
C ASN A 22 -4.44 -8.58 18.46
N VAL A 23 -4.85 -9.58 19.25
CA VAL A 23 -4.31 -10.95 19.18
C VAL A 23 -4.46 -11.55 17.78
N TYR A 24 -5.53 -11.23 17.06
CA TYR A 24 -5.79 -11.76 15.72
C TYR A 24 -4.81 -11.21 14.68
N GLU A 25 -4.57 -9.88 14.68
CA GLU A 25 -3.59 -9.27 13.78
C GLU A 25 -2.15 -9.66 14.14
N LEU A 26 -1.84 -9.80 15.44
CA LEU A 26 -0.53 -10.30 15.89
C LEU A 26 -0.27 -11.74 15.39
N ALA A 27 -1.27 -12.62 15.43
CA ALA A 27 -1.14 -13.97 14.86
C ALA A 27 -0.88 -13.97 13.34
N LYS A 28 -1.52 -13.05 12.59
CA LYS A 28 -1.26 -12.86 11.15
C LYS A 28 0.15 -12.33 10.90
N ILE A 29 0.63 -11.40 11.73
CA ILE A 29 2.00 -10.89 11.66
C ILE A 29 3.00 -12.03 11.87
N ASP A 30 2.78 -12.87 12.89
CA ASP A 30 3.63 -14.03 13.16
C ASP A 30 3.61 -15.07 12.04
N GLU A 31 2.43 -15.37 11.48
CA GLU A 31 2.32 -16.24 10.31
C GLU A 31 3.06 -15.67 9.10
N PHE A 32 2.90 -14.36 8.85
CA PHE A 32 3.60 -13.68 7.77
C PHE A 32 5.10 -13.84 7.92
N PHE A 33 5.68 -13.45 9.05
CA PHE A 33 7.13 -13.49 9.22
C PHE A 33 7.68 -14.92 9.19
N ARG A 34 6.93 -15.93 9.67
CA ARG A 34 7.35 -17.35 9.58
C ARG A 34 7.38 -17.88 8.15
N ASN A 35 6.42 -17.47 7.32
CA ASN A 35 6.19 -18.05 5.98
C ASN A 35 6.53 -17.07 4.84
N TYR A 36 7.22 -15.97 5.14
CA TYR A 36 7.55 -14.97 4.13
C TYR A 36 8.71 -15.43 3.25
N THR A 37 8.50 -15.31 1.94
CA THR A 37 9.56 -15.42 0.93
C THR A 37 9.47 -14.21 -0.02
N PRO A 38 10.60 -13.74 -0.59
CA PRO A 38 10.59 -12.64 -1.55
C PRO A 38 9.64 -12.86 -2.73
N ASP A 39 9.54 -14.08 -3.26
CA ASP A 39 8.62 -14.41 -4.36
C ASP A 39 7.14 -14.25 -4.00
N SER A 40 6.80 -14.30 -2.71
CA SER A 40 5.42 -14.12 -2.24
C SER A 40 5.02 -12.65 -2.08
N CYS A 41 5.95 -11.70 -2.19
CA CYS A 41 5.74 -10.29 -1.80
C CYS A 41 4.53 -9.62 -2.49
N ILE A 42 4.35 -9.83 -3.80
CA ILE A 42 3.22 -9.29 -4.56
C ILE A 42 1.88 -9.79 -3.99
N SER A 43 1.78 -11.10 -3.73
CA SER A 43 0.57 -11.69 -3.16
C SER A 43 0.30 -11.20 -1.73
N ARG A 44 1.35 -10.94 -0.95
CA ARG A 44 1.24 -10.40 0.41
C ARG A 44 0.81 -8.94 0.40
N TYR A 45 1.32 -8.14 -0.54
CA TYR A 45 0.96 -6.73 -0.69
C TYR A 45 -0.45 -6.51 -1.24
N THR A 46 -0.90 -7.38 -2.15
CA THR A 46 -2.21 -7.23 -2.82
C THR A 46 -3.37 -7.86 -2.06
N LYS A 47 -3.10 -8.71 -1.06
CA LYS A 47 -4.10 -9.19 -0.12
C LYS A 47 -4.44 -8.10 0.88
N ASP A 48 -5.71 -8.07 1.30
CA ASP A 48 -6.14 -7.28 2.45
C ASP A 48 -5.39 -7.76 3.71
N SER A 49 -4.34 -7.02 4.08
CA SER A 49 -3.40 -7.40 5.12
C SER A 49 -2.78 -6.18 5.77
N PHE A 50 -2.25 -6.34 6.97
CA PHE A 50 -1.55 -5.28 7.71
C PHE A 50 -0.45 -4.60 6.87
N ILE A 51 0.19 -5.33 5.96
CA ILE A 51 1.24 -4.80 5.09
C ILE A 51 0.68 -3.75 4.14
N TYR A 52 -0.41 -4.08 3.45
CA TYR A 52 -1.07 -3.15 2.55
C TYR A 52 -1.48 -1.87 3.29
N TRP A 53 -2.09 -2.01 4.46
CA TRP A 53 -2.58 -0.89 5.25
C TRP A 53 -1.47 -0.01 5.81
N LEU A 54 -0.51 -0.60 6.54
CA LEU A 54 0.56 0.13 7.20
C LEU A 54 1.47 0.81 6.19
N LEU A 55 1.84 0.12 5.11
CA LEU A 55 2.76 0.65 4.11
C LEU A 55 2.13 1.80 3.32
N ASN A 56 0.88 1.63 2.84
CA ASN A 56 0.19 2.72 2.14
C ASN A 56 -0.11 3.90 3.06
N LYS A 57 -0.38 3.67 4.36
CA LYS A 57 -0.52 4.76 5.33
C LYS A 57 0.80 5.52 5.51
N ALA A 58 1.92 4.81 5.64
CA ALA A 58 3.24 5.42 5.78
C ALA A 58 3.62 6.28 4.57
N PHE A 59 3.37 5.76 3.36
CA PHE A 59 3.61 6.51 2.12
C PHE A 59 2.74 7.76 1.99
N ARG A 60 1.43 7.68 2.28
CA ARG A 60 0.53 8.85 2.21
C ARG A 60 0.89 9.94 3.22
N ALA A 61 1.39 9.54 4.38
CA ALA A 61 1.85 10.47 5.42
C ALA A 61 3.30 10.92 5.23
N GLU A 62 3.98 10.47 4.16
CA GLU A 62 5.42 10.69 3.92
C GLU A 62 6.28 10.38 5.15
N ASN A 63 5.90 9.36 5.93
CA ASN A 63 6.58 9.03 7.17
C ASN A 63 7.84 8.22 6.85
N ILE A 64 8.94 8.93 6.61
CA ILE A 64 10.24 8.36 6.22
C ILE A 64 10.72 7.31 7.24
N ASP A 65 10.50 7.54 8.54
CA ASP A 65 10.93 6.60 9.58
C ASP A 65 10.22 5.25 9.46
N ILE A 66 8.90 5.25 9.24
CA ILE A 66 8.13 4.01 9.04
C ILE A 66 8.50 3.38 7.69
N ILE A 67 8.60 4.16 6.62
CA ILE A 67 9.01 3.67 5.30
C ILE A 67 10.37 2.95 5.40
N PHE A 68 11.33 3.55 6.11
CA PHE A 68 12.64 2.96 6.33
C PHE A 68 12.60 1.66 7.14
N LYS A 69 11.72 1.55 8.14
CA LYS A 69 11.53 0.29 8.88
C LYS A 69 10.90 -0.80 8.02
N PHE A 70 10.10 -0.42 7.04
CA PHE A 70 9.53 -1.33 6.04
C PHE A 70 10.48 -1.66 4.87
N ARG A 71 11.74 -1.17 4.88
CA ARG A 71 12.72 -1.40 3.79
C ARG A 71 12.92 -2.87 3.43
N PHE A 72 12.77 -3.79 4.40
CA PHE A 72 12.83 -5.23 4.16
C PHE A 72 11.85 -5.68 3.06
N PHE A 73 10.59 -5.27 3.19
CA PHE A 73 9.54 -5.66 2.25
C PHE A 73 9.50 -4.77 1.00
N ILE A 74 9.78 -3.48 1.14
CA ILE A 74 9.74 -2.53 0.00
C ILE A 74 10.77 -2.91 -1.07
N VAL A 75 11.98 -3.33 -0.67
CA VAL A 75 13.03 -3.72 -1.61
C VAL A 75 12.61 -4.96 -2.41
N ASP A 76 12.09 -6.00 -1.74
CA ASP A 76 11.60 -7.20 -2.42
C ASP A 76 10.43 -6.88 -3.35
N LEU A 77 9.49 -6.06 -2.89
CA LEU A 77 8.34 -5.64 -3.69
C LEU A 77 8.77 -4.86 -4.93
N HIS A 78 9.72 -3.92 -4.79
CA HIS A 78 10.25 -3.14 -5.90
C HIS A 78 10.92 -4.03 -6.94
N HIS A 79 11.85 -4.89 -6.52
CA HIS A 79 12.53 -5.82 -7.43
C HIS A 79 11.54 -6.74 -8.14
N LYS A 80 10.51 -7.23 -7.45
CA LYS A 80 9.51 -8.10 -8.07
C LYS A 80 8.63 -7.36 -9.08
N VAL A 81 8.30 -6.10 -8.82
CA VAL A 81 7.58 -5.25 -9.78
C VAL A 81 8.45 -4.97 -11.01
N GLU A 82 9.74 -4.71 -10.84
CA GLU A 82 10.69 -4.51 -11.95
C GLU A 82 10.87 -5.79 -12.77
N GLU A 83 11.03 -6.94 -12.13
CA GLU A 83 11.14 -8.26 -12.79
C GLU A 83 9.90 -8.56 -13.63
N LEU A 84 8.71 -8.25 -13.11
CA LEU A 84 7.44 -8.48 -13.79
C LEU A 84 7.07 -7.33 -14.75
N HIS A 85 7.89 -6.28 -14.83
CA HIS A 85 7.56 -5.09 -15.61
C HIS A 85 7.41 -5.46 -17.08
N ARG A 86 6.25 -5.14 -17.63
CA ARG A 86 5.97 -5.27 -19.06
C ARG A 86 5.29 -3.99 -19.52
N PRO A 87 5.75 -3.37 -20.62
CA PRO A 87 5.04 -2.26 -21.22
C PRO A 87 3.59 -2.68 -21.50
N CYS A 88 2.65 -1.92 -20.97
CA CYS A 88 1.23 -2.12 -21.20
C CYS A 88 0.64 -0.78 -21.60
N THR A 89 -0.05 -0.76 -22.74
CA THR A 89 -0.89 0.35 -23.15
C THR A 89 -2.34 -0.01 -22.87
N GLY A 90 -3.09 0.94 -22.33
CA GLY A 90 -4.50 0.75 -22.02
C GLY A 90 -4.97 1.62 -20.88
N THR A 91 -6.27 1.80 -20.80
CA THR A 91 -6.91 2.48 -19.67
C THR A 91 -6.98 1.51 -18.50
N LEU A 92 -6.47 1.96 -17.36
CA LEU A 92 -6.54 1.25 -16.09
C LEU A 92 -7.33 2.13 -15.13
N PHE A 93 -8.12 1.47 -14.29
CA PHE A 93 -8.98 2.11 -13.32
C PHE A 93 -8.50 1.85 -11.92
N ARG A 94 -8.74 2.79 -11.02
CA ARG A 94 -8.49 2.65 -9.58
C ARG A 94 -9.61 3.31 -8.79
N GLY A 95 -10.24 2.53 -7.93
CA GLY A 95 -11.09 3.08 -6.88
C GLY A 95 -10.26 3.32 -5.62
N GLN A 96 -10.48 4.46 -4.97
CA GLN A 96 -10.02 4.68 -3.61
C GLN A 96 -10.89 5.70 -2.89
N THR A 97 -10.94 5.58 -1.56
CA THR A 97 -11.43 6.66 -0.70
C THR A 97 -10.32 7.70 -0.50
N MET A 98 -10.66 8.98 -0.59
CA MET A 98 -9.73 10.10 -0.48
C MET A 98 -10.35 11.23 0.34
N SER A 99 -9.54 12.00 1.06
CA SER A 99 -10.05 13.20 1.74
C SER A 99 -10.50 14.26 0.74
N VAL A 100 -11.50 15.08 1.09
CA VAL A 100 -11.94 16.21 0.25
C VAL A 100 -10.80 17.17 -0.08
N VAL A 101 -9.84 17.34 0.84
CA VAL A 101 -8.66 18.20 0.63
C VAL A 101 -7.73 17.63 -0.45
N GLU A 102 -7.37 16.35 -0.36
CA GLU A 102 -6.56 15.68 -1.39
C GLU A 102 -7.28 15.69 -2.75
N LEU A 103 -8.60 15.49 -2.77
CA LEU A 103 -9.40 15.54 -3.99
C LEU A 103 -9.38 16.93 -4.63
N GLN A 104 -9.51 17.98 -3.82
CA GLN A 104 -9.45 19.35 -4.29
C GLN A 104 -8.07 19.68 -4.88
N LEU A 105 -6.99 19.25 -4.22
CA LEU A 105 -5.63 19.40 -4.74
C LEU A 105 -5.45 18.71 -6.10
N LEU A 106 -6.02 17.51 -6.28
CA LEU A 106 -6.00 16.82 -7.56
C LEU A 106 -6.81 17.56 -8.64
N LYS A 107 -8.00 18.07 -8.30
CA LYS A 107 -8.82 18.89 -9.22
C LYS A 107 -8.06 20.14 -9.69
N GLU A 108 -7.35 20.80 -8.78
CA GLU A 108 -6.50 21.97 -9.05
C GLU A 108 -5.20 21.64 -9.80
N SER A 109 -4.88 20.35 -9.90
CA SER A 109 -3.72 19.84 -10.64
C SER A 109 -4.04 19.46 -12.08
N LYS A 110 -5.24 19.81 -12.59
CA LYS A 110 -5.58 19.65 -14.00
C LYS A 110 -4.53 20.32 -14.90
N ASN A 111 -4.09 19.61 -15.94
CA ASN A 111 -2.99 20.00 -16.84
C ASN A 111 -1.60 20.11 -16.19
N LYS A 112 -1.40 19.54 -14.99
CA LYS A 112 -0.09 19.43 -14.33
C LYS A 112 0.34 17.97 -14.24
N LEU A 113 1.63 17.75 -14.00
CA LEU A 113 2.16 16.42 -13.68
C LEU A 113 1.78 16.07 -12.23
N VAL A 114 1.19 14.89 -12.03
CA VAL A 114 0.92 14.33 -10.71
C VAL A 114 1.94 13.22 -10.44
N SER A 115 2.67 13.36 -9.34
CA SER A 115 3.54 12.30 -8.82
C SER A 115 2.87 11.62 -7.64
N VAL A 116 3.16 10.35 -7.42
CA VAL A 116 2.70 9.62 -6.25
C VAL A 116 3.83 8.93 -5.53
N ASN A 117 3.70 8.85 -4.22
CA ASN A 117 4.71 8.28 -3.32
C ASN A 117 4.39 6.84 -2.91
N THR A 118 3.44 6.17 -3.60
CA THR A 118 2.92 4.84 -3.28
C THR A 118 2.98 3.91 -4.49
N PHE A 119 2.98 2.58 -4.26
CA PHE A 119 2.68 1.62 -5.32
C PHE A 119 1.21 1.70 -5.75
N PHE A 120 0.97 1.99 -7.04
CA PHE A 120 -0.38 2.04 -7.59
C PHE A 120 -0.88 0.65 -7.99
N SER A 121 -1.85 0.15 -7.26
CA SER A 121 -2.67 -0.99 -7.69
C SER A 121 -3.84 -0.50 -8.56
N THR A 122 -3.96 -1.03 -9.77
CA THR A 122 -4.99 -0.67 -10.74
C THR A 122 -5.60 -1.93 -11.36
N THR A 123 -6.73 -1.78 -12.05
CA THR A 123 -7.45 -2.87 -12.72
C THR A 123 -7.94 -2.45 -14.09
N LYS A 124 -8.04 -3.37 -15.04
CA LYS A 124 -8.64 -3.10 -16.36
C LYS A 124 -10.17 -2.98 -16.32
N SER A 125 -10.80 -3.42 -15.22
CA SER A 125 -12.26 -3.39 -15.04
C SER A 125 -12.66 -2.22 -14.14
N SER A 126 -13.48 -1.31 -14.66
CA SER A 126 -14.09 -0.21 -13.91
C SER A 126 -14.94 -0.71 -12.74
N ASP A 127 -15.72 -1.76 -12.95
CA ASP A 127 -16.63 -2.29 -11.93
C ASP A 127 -15.85 -2.83 -10.72
N ARG A 128 -14.73 -3.51 -11.00
CA ARG A 128 -13.80 -3.94 -9.94
C ARG A 128 -13.20 -2.74 -9.22
N ALA A 129 -12.84 -1.69 -9.94
CA ALA A 129 -12.29 -0.48 -9.33
C ALA A 129 -13.32 0.20 -8.42
N ILE A 130 -14.60 0.29 -8.82
CA ILE A 130 -15.69 0.83 -8.00
C ILE A 130 -15.83 0.03 -6.70
N ALA A 131 -15.69 -1.30 -6.73
CA ALA A 131 -15.72 -2.08 -5.48
C ALA A 131 -14.60 -1.70 -4.50
N PHE A 132 -13.47 -1.16 -4.98
CA PHE A 132 -12.36 -0.68 -4.15
C PHE A 132 -12.49 0.81 -3.74
N SER A 133 -13.42 1.60 -4.29
CA SER A 133 -13.58 3.00 -3.88
C SER A 133 -14.19 3.16 -2.49
N GLY A 134 -14.78 2.08 -1.94
CA GLY A 134 -15.45 2.06 -0.66
C GLY A 134 -16.78 2.84 -0.68
N GLU A 135 -17.41 2.96 0.47
CA GLU A 135 -18.71 3.66 0.62
C GLU A 135 -18.56 5.15 1.00
N GLY A 136 -17.33 5.68 1.12
CA GLY A 136 -17.09 7.07 1.57
C GLY A 136 -17.36 7.33 3.06
N ASN A 137 -17.79 6.31 3.82
CA ASN A 137 -18.27 6.42 5.20
C ASN A 137 -17.18 6.22 6.28
N GLY A 138 -15.96 5.82 5.89
CA GLY A 138 -14.91 5.42 6.84
C GLY A 138 -14.06 6.57 7.42
N LEU A 139 -14.10 7.76 6.81
CA LEU A 139 -13.31 8.92 7.21
C LEU A 139 -14.19 10.18 7.21
N PRO A 140 -14.14 11.06 8.22
CA PRO A 140 -14.84 12.34 8.19
C PRO A 140 -14.38 13.16 6.98
N LYS A 141 -15.31 13.62 6.14
CA LYS A 141 -15.01 14.41 4.92
C LYS A 141 -14.15 13.67 3.90
N SER A 142 -14.53 12.44 3.55
CA SER A 142 -13.93 11.68 2.45
C SER A 142 -14.92 11.39 1.33
N GLU A 143 -14.42 11.27 0.11
CA GLU A 143 -15.19 10.88 -1.07
C GLU A 143 -14.63 9.58 -1.68
N ALA A 144 -15.53 8.74 -2.20
CA ALA A 144 -15.18 7.58 -3.01
C ALA A 144 -14.91 8.05 -4.45
N ILE A 145 -13.72 7.79 -4.97
CA ILE A 145 -13.30 8.27 -6.28
C ILE A 145 -12.87 7.11 -7.16
N LEU A 146 -13.28 7.17 -8.42
CA LEU A 146 -12.77 6.36 -9.51
C LEU A 146 -11.83 7.22 -10.37
N PHE A 147 -10.59 6.77 -10.49
CA PHE A 147 -9.57 7.30 -11.39
C PHE A 147 -9.42 6.39 -12.60
#